data_AF-A0A943WWX6-F1
#
_entry.id   AF-A0A943WWX6-F1
#
_cell.length_a   1.000
_cell.length_b   1.000
_cell.length_c   1.000
_cell.angle_alpha   90.00
_cell.angle_beta   90.00
_cell.angle_gamma   90.00
#
_symmetry.space_group_name_H-M   'P 1'
#
loop_
_entity.id
_entity.type
_entity.pdbx_description
1 polymer ?
#
loop_
_entity_poly.entity_id
_entity_poly.type
_entity_poly.pdbx_seq_one_letter_code
_entity_poly.pdbx_strand_id
1 'polypeptide(L)'
;MKKINAVIFAAIAFAFTSCQSQELAIPPEATSLEIIQQAQTAFDKGNRKRAIECYETLIQRYGNNPAIYVEARYEIAHIYVKQKKYKEAEPILAELKEIYDSSAPGMLPGAYRKMALNDYAKVKENLKKSREEKK
;
A
#
# COMPACT_ATOMS: atom_id res chain seq x y z
N MET A 1 26.98 -54.22 -28.78
CA MET A 1 26.77 -53.01 -29.58
C MET A 1 25.43 -52.39 -29.19
N LYS A 2 25.40 -51.06 -29.04
CA LYS A 2 24.31 -50.16 -28.60
C LYS A 2 22.91 -50.59 -29.13
N LYS A 3 21.79 -50.38 -28.45
CA LYS A 3 21.05 -49.11 -28.23
C LYS A 3 19.72 -49.47 -27.50
N ILE A 4 18.93 -48.65 -26.80
CA ILE A 4 18.91 -47.28 -26.24
C ILE A 4 17.62 -47.28 -25.37
N ASN A 5 17.67 -46.62 -24.20
CA ASN A 5 16.54 -46.43 -23.29
C ASN A 5 15.40 -45.63 -23.94
N ALA A 6 14.15 -46.02 -23.71
CA ALA A 6 12.98 -45.19 -23.98
C ALA A 6 12.27 -44.90 -22.65
N VAL A 7 12.62 -43.75 -22.05
CA VAL A 7 11.90 -43.17 -20.91
C VAL A 7 10.73 -42.37 -21.46
N ILE A 8 9.51 -42.79 -21.14
CA ILE A 8 8.28 -42.04 -21.46
C ILE A 8 8.12 -40.97 -20.37
N PHE A 9 8.59 -39.76 -20.63
CA PHE A 9 8.23 -38.58 -19.84
C PHE A 9 6.96 -37.98 -20.45
N ALA A 10 5.81 -38.26 -19.83
CA ALA A 10 4.56 -37.60 -20.14
C ALA A 10 4.64 -36.13 -19.70
N ALA A 11 4.59 -35.23 -20.68
CA ALA A 11 4.60 -33.79 -20.47
C ALA A 11 3.28 -33.34 -19.81
N ILE A 12 3.33 -33.03 -18.52
CA ILE A 12 2.27 -32.30 -17.83
C ILE A 12 2.45 -30.82 -18.19
N ALA A 13 1.81 -30.39 -19.28
CA ALA A 13 1.65 -28.98 -19.58
C ALA A 13 0.56 -28.40 -18.64
N PHE A 14 0.97 -28.03 -17.43
CA PHE A 14 0.17 -27.15 -16.57
C PHE A 14 0.10 -25.78 -17.26
N ALA A 15 -0.99 -25.56 -18.01
CA ALA A 15 -1.39 -24.24 -18.42
C ALA A 15 -1.78 -23.45 -17.16
N PHE A 16 -0.81 -22.78 -16.54
CA PHE A 16 -1.10 -21.69 -15.61
C PHE A 16 -1.67 -20.53 -16.44
N THR A 17 -2.96 -20.60 -16.75
CA THR A 17 -3.73 -19.43 -17.16
C THR A 17 -3.85 -18.54 -15.93
N SER A 18 -2.78 -17.79 -15.67
CA SER A 18 -2.80 -16.67 -14.75
C SER A 18 -3.99 -15.81 -15.14
N CYS A 19 -4.94 -15.70 -14.22
CA CYS A 19 -6.14 -14.91 -14.36
C CYS A 19 -5.70 -13.48 -14.68
N GLN A 20 -5.72 -13.10 -15.96
CA GLN A 20 -5.46 -11.74 -16.41
C GLN A 20 -6.65 -10.91 -15.96
N SER A 21 -6.65 -10.56 -14.67
CA SER A 21 -7.62 -9.64 -14.08
C SER A 21 -7.36 -8.29 -14.72
N GLN A 22 -8.16 -7.95 -15.72
CA GLN A 22 -8.06 -6.67 -16.40
C GLN A 22 -8.30 -5.58 -15.36
N GLU A 23 -7.24 -4.82 -15.10
CA GLU A 23 -7.25 -3.75 -14.11
C GLU A 23 -8.07 -2.59 -14.70
N LEU A 24 -9.35 -2.53 -14.33
CA LEU A 24 -10.25 -1.46 -14.75
C LEU A 24 -9.69 -0.11 -14.26
N ALA A 25 -9.50 0.82 -15.20
CA ALA A 25 -9.08 2.18 -14.92
C ALA A 25 -10.10 2.89 -14.02
N ILE A 26 -9.64 3.80 -13.16
CA ILE A 26 -10.51 4.59 -12.28
C ILE A 26 -11.32 5.56 -13.17
N PRO A 27 -12.66 5.44 -13.22
CA PRO A 27 -13.49 6.32 -14.04
C PRO A 27 -13.23 7.80 -13.69
N PRO A 28 -13.13 8.73 -14.66
CA PRO A 28 -12.89 10.15 -14.38
C PRO A 28 -13.88 10.76 -13.38
N GLU A 29 -15.14 10.32 -13.44
CA GLU A 29 -16.26 10.74 -12.61
C GLU A 29 -16.37 10.02 -11.25
N ALA A 30 -15.48 9.07 -10.96
CA ALA A 30 -15.50 8.33 -9.71
C ALA A 30 -15.39 9.28 -8.51
N THR A 31 -16.32 9.12 -7.57
CA THR A 31 -16.36 9.83 -6.29
C THR A 31 -15.18 9.43 -5.41
N SER A 32 -14.86 10.25 -4.40
CA SER A 32 -13.83 9.91 -3.42
C SER A 32 -14.10 8.57 -2.73
N LEU A 33 -15.37 8.29 -2.38
CA LEU A 33 -15.78 7.04 -1.74
C LEU A 33 -15.56 5.82 -2.65
N GLU A 34 -15.89 5.92 -3.93
CA GLU A 34 -15.67 4.83 -4.89
C GLU A 34 -14.18 4.54 -5.06
N ILE A 35 -13.34 5.57 -5.10
CA ILE A 35 -11.88 5.39 -5.18
C ILE A 35 -11.33 4.75 -3.91
N ILE A 36 -11.79 5.16 -2.73
CA ILE A 36 -11.42 4.54 -1.44
C ILE A 36 -11.82 3.06 -1.44
N GLN A 37 -13.06 2.75 -1.83
CA GLN A 37 -13.55 1.37 -1.88
C GLN A 37 -12.72 0.50 -2.83
N GLN A 38 -12.35 1.03 -4.00
CA GLN A 38 -11.45 0.35 -4.94
C GLN A 38 -10.06 0.13 -4.34
N ALA A 39 -9.49 1.12 -3.65
CA ALA A 39 -8.18 1.01 -3.00
C ALA A 39 -8.17 -0.10 -1.93
N GLN A 40 -9.18 -0.10 -1.06
CA GLN A 40 -9.36 -1.10 0.00
C GLN A 40 -9.55 -2.51 -0.59
N THR A 41 -10.44 -2.66 -1.57
CA THR A 41 -10.64 -3.95 -2.26
C THR A 41 -9.38 -4.44 -2.96
N ALA A 42 -8.60 -3.55 -3.57
CA ALA A 42 -7.32 -3.93 -4.15
C ALA A 42 -6.32 -4.41 -3.09
N PHE A 43 -6.26 -3.71 -1.95
CA PHE A 43 -5.41 -4.10 -0.83
C PHE A 43 -5.81 -5.46 -0.23
N ASP A 44 -7.10 -5.70 -0.03
CA ASP A 44 -7.65 -6.96 0.49
C ASP A 44 -7.35 -8.15 -0.43
N LYS A 45 -7.35 -7.92 -1.75
CA LYS A 45 -6.93 -8.90 -2.76
C LYS A 45 -5.41 -9.08 -2.84
N GLY A 46 -4.64 -8.39 -2.00
CA GLY A 46 -3.18 -8.39 -2.00
C GLY A 46 -2.54 -7.57 -3.12
N ASN A 47 -3.32 -6.88 -3.95
CA ASN A 47 -2.84 -5.99 -5.01
C ASN A 47 -2.47 -4.61 -4.41
N ARG A 48 -1.36 -4.60 -3.69
CA ARG A 48 -0.85 -3.41 -2.99
C ARG A 48 -0.45 -2.28 -3.93
N LYS A 49 0.01 -2.61 -5.15
CA LYS A 49 0.39 -1.60 -6.16
C LYS A 49 -0.85 -0.81 -6.57
N ARG A 50 -1.93 -1.51 -6.92
CA ARG A 50 -3.19 -0.88 -7.29
C ARG A 50 -3.83 -0.09 -6.16
N ALA A 51 -3.74 -0.60 -4.94
CA ALA A 51 -4.22 0.14 -3.77
C ALA A 51 -3.52 1.50 -3.64
N ILE A 52 -2.19 1.54 -3.79
CA ILE A 52 -1.41 2.79 -3.79
C ILE A 52 -1.84 3.70 -4.94
N GLU A 53 -1.94 3.19 -6.17
CA GLU A 53 -2.39 3.98 -7.33
C GLU A 53 -3.78 4.61 -7.13
N CYS A 54 -4.70 3.87 -6.49
CA CYS A 54 -6.02 4.40 -6.13
C CYS A 54 -5.91 5.54 -5.11
N TYR A 55 -5.12 5.38 -4.04
CA TYR A 55 -4.93 6.43 -3.05
C TYR A 55 -4.17 7.65 -3.60
N GLU A 56 -3.21 7.46 -4.50
CA GLU A 56 -2.56 8.56 -5.23
C GLU A 56 -3.55 9.31 -6.12
N THR A 57 -4.43 8.58 -6.81
CA THR A 57 -5.53 9.19 -7.59
C THR A 57 -6.51 9.95 -6.70
N LEU A 58 -6.81 9.42 -5.51
CA LEU A 58 -7.66 10.08 -4.52
C LEU A 58 -7.06 11.41 -4.06
N ILE A 59 -5.75 11.44 -3.79
CA ILE A 59 -5.01 12.66 -3.45
C ILE A 59 -5.04 13.65 -4.62
N GLN A 60 -4.79 13.18 -5.84
CA GLN A 60 -4.77 14.03 -7.03
C GLN A 60 -6.13 14.73 -7.27
N ARG A 61 -7.25 14.01 -7.09
CA ARG A 61 -8.59 14.52 -7.41
C ARG A 61 -9.27 15.22 -6.23
N TYR A 62 -9.00 14.78 -5.00
CA TYR A 62 -9.73 15.17 -3.80
C TYR A 62 -8.83 15.63 -2.63
N GLY A 63 -7.51 15.71 -2.83
CA GLY A 63 -6.53 16.04 -1.79
C GLY A 63 -6.62 17.47 -1.25
N ASN A 64 -7.38 18.36 -1.90
CA ASN A 64 -7.70 19.68 -1.33
C ASN A 64 -8.60 19.58 -0.09
N ASN A 65 -9.27 18.44 0.13
CA ASN A 65 -9.96 18.14 1.37
C ASN A 65 -8.95 17.53 2.38
N PRO A 66 -8.63 18.22 3.48
CA PRO A 66 -7.62 17.74 4.43
C PRO A 66 -7.94 16.38 5.04
N ALA A 67 -9.22 16.06 5.27
CA ALA A 67 -9.62 14.77 5.82
C ALA A 67 -9.33 13.61 4.85
N ILE A 68 -9.61 13.82 3.55
CA ILE A 68 -9.31 12.84 2.50
C ILE A 68 -7.79 12.69 2.32
N TYR A 69 -7.06 13.81 2.36
CA TYR A 69 -5.61 13.79 2.25
C TYR A 69 -4.96 12.96 3.36
N VAL A 70 -5.32 13.19 4.63
CA VAL A 70 -4.71 12.45 5.75
C VAL A 70 -5.09 10.98 5.74
N GLU A 71 -6.31 10.63 5.35
CA GLU A 71 -6.73 9.24 5.13
C GLU A 71 -5.86 8.56 4.07
N ALA A 72 -5.82 9.11 2.86
CA ALA A 72 -5.08 8.52 1.74
C ALA A 72 -3.59 8.37 2.03
N ARG A 73 -2.98 9.42 2.61
CA ARG A 73 -1.56 9.40 2.99
C ARG A 73 -1.28 8.36 4.07
N TYR A 74 -2.16 8.22 5.07
CA TYR A 74 -2.02 7.17 6.08
C TYR A 74 -2.08 5.78 5.45
N GLU A 75 -3.06 5.53 4.58
CA GLU A 75 -3.24 4.21 3.95
C GLU A 75 -2.04 3.82 3.09
N ILE A 76 -1.47 4.76 2.31
CA ILE A 76 -0.22 4.52 1.55
C ILE A 76 0.93 4.14 2.50
N ALA A 77 1.13 4.90 3.58
CA ALA A 77 2.15 4.59 4.56
C ALA A 77 1.93 3.22 5.21
N HIS A 78 0.69 2.90 5.57
CA HIS A 78 0.33 1.63 6.19
C HIS A 78 0.64 0.45 5.26
N ILE A 79 0.36 0.59 3.95
CA ILE A 79 0.75 -0.39 2.94
C ILE A 79 2.27 -0.60 2.93
N TYR A 80 3.07 0.47 2.99
CA TYR A 80 4.53 0.34 3.07
C TYR A 80 5.00 -0.31 4.38
N VAL A 81 4.39 0.01 5.52
CA VAL A 81 4.66 -0.66 6.80
C VAL A 81 4.38 -2.16 6.71
N LYS A 82 3.26 -2.56 6.09
CA LYS A 82 2.92 -3.97 5.86
C LYS A 82 3.89 -4.68 4.93
N GLN A 83 4.51 -3.96 4.00
CA GLN A 83 5.59 -4.47 3.13
C GLN A 83 6.97 -4.45 3.79
N LYS A 84 7.09 -4.00 5.05
CA LYS A 84 8.37 -3.72 5.75
C LYS A 84 9.26 -2.71 5.02
N LYS A 85 8.66 -1.90 4.13
CA LYS A 85 9.28 -0.80 3.41
C LYS A 85 9.35 0.44 4.31
N TYR A 86 10.12 0.31 5.38
CA TYR A 86 10.14 1.30 6.45
C TYR A 86 10.78 2.62 6.02
N LYS A 87 11.69 2.60 5.04
CA LYS A 87 12.30 3.82 4.52
C LYS A 87 11.31 4.67 3.72
N GLU A 88 10.38 4.01 3.03
CA GLU A 88 9.32 4.63 2.24
C GLU A 88 8.17 5.11 3.13
N ALA A 89 7.85 4.35 4.19
CA ALA A 89 6.80 4.72 5.15
C ALA A 89 7.15 5.93 6.03
N GLU A 90 8.42 6.03 6.47
CA GLU A 90 8.87 7.02 7.46
C GLU A 90 8.56 8.48 7.10
N PRO A 91 8.88 8.99 5.89
CA PRO A 91 8.63 10.39 5.55
C PRO A 91 7.12 10.71 5.51
N ILE A 92 6.29 9.76 5.08
CA ILE A 92 4.83 9.96 5.03
C ILE A 92 4.25 10.06 6.44
N LEU A 93 4.68 9.18 7.34
CA LEU A 93 4.23 9.17 8.72
C LEU A 93 4.74 10.39 9.50
N ALA A 94 5.95 10.86 9.19
CA ALA A 94 6.50 12.10 9.75
C ALA A 94 5.66 13.32 9.33
N GLU A 95 5.31 13.42 8.04
CA GLU A 95 4.42 14.47 7.53
C GLU A 95 3.05 14.44 8.22
N LEU A 96 2.42 13.26 8.34
CA LEU A 96 1.14 13.14 9.02
C LEU A 96 1.22 13.60 10.48
N LYS A 97 2.29 13.23 11.19
CA LYS A 97 2.51 13.72 12.56
C LYS A 97 2.56 15.25 12.60
N GLU A 98 3.29 15.88 11.68
CA GLU A 98 3.39 17.34 11.61
C GLU A 98 2.04 18.01 11.29
N ILE A 99 1.28 17.46 10.34
CA ILE A 99 -0.07 17.94 10.03
C ILE A 99 -0.98 17.88 11.26
N TYR A 100 -0.95 16.77 12.01
CA TYR A 100 -1.78 16.62 13.21
C TYR A 100 -1.33 17.50 14.38
N ASP A 101 -0.02 17.75 14.51
CA ASP A 101 0.52 18.59 15.58
C ASP A 101 0.28 20.09 15.32
N SER A 102 0.15 20.48 14.04
CA SER A 102 -0.17 21.86 13.62
C SER A 102 -1.66 22.14 13.48
N SER A 103 -2.51 21.11 13.47
CA SER A 103 -3.96 21.24 13.34
C SER A 103 -4.65 21.47 14.69
N ALA A 104 -5.68 22.32 14.71
CA ALA A 104 -6.52 22.47 15.89
C ALA A 104 -7.28 21.17 16.21
N PRO A 105 -7.50 20.84 17.49
CA PRO A 105 -8.25 19.65 17.88
C PRO A 105 -9.62 19.55 17.20
N GLY A 106 -9.94 18.38 16.66
CA GLY A 106 -11.23 18.11 15.99
C GLY A 106 -11.29 18.51 14.51
N MET A 107 -10.28 19.21 13.97
CA MET A 107 -10.26 19.61 12.55
C MET A 107 -10.03 18.45 11.58
N LEU A 108 -9.35 17.41 12.05
CA LEU A 108 -9.00 16.23 11.26
C LEU A 108 -9.52 14.97 11.95
N PRO A 109 -9.84 13.90 11.19
CA PRO A 109 -10.30 12.65 11.78
C PRO A 109 -9.25 12.10 12.75
N GLY A 110 -9.60 11.93 14.03
CA GLY A 110 -8.65 11.50 15.06
C GLY A 110 -8.15 10.06 14.91
N ALA A 111 -8.88 9.22 14.18
CA ALA A 111 -8.52 7.82 13.95
C ALA A 111 -7.15 7.69 13.26
N TYR A 112 -6.92 8.43 12.16
CA TYR A 112 -5.65 8.35 11.43
C TYR A 112 -4.48 8.91 12.22
N ARG A 113 -4.68 9.89 13.13
CA ARG A 113 -3.62 10.34 14.05
C ARG A 113 -3.08 9.18 14.87
N LYS A 114 -3.96 8.45 15.56
CA LYS A 114 -3.56 7.35 16.44
C LYS A 114 -2.86 6.24 15.66
N MET A 115 -3.42 5.86 14.50
CA MET A 115 -2.84 4.80 13.68
C MET A 115 -1.50 5.20 13.07
N ALA A 116 -1.38 6.42 12.54
CA ALA A 116 -0.13 6.95 11.99
C ALA A 116 0.98 7.02 13.05
N LEU A 117 0.67 7.48 14.27
CA LEU A 117 1.67 7.55 15.35
C LEU A 117 2.15 6.16 15.79
N ASN A 118 1.26 5.17 15.84
CA ASN A 118 1.62 3.79 16.15
C ASN A 118 2.55 3.20 15.08
N ASP A 119 2.20 3.37 13.79
CA ASP A 119 3.03 2.93 12.68
C ASP A 119 4.36 3.68 12.63
N TYR A 120 4.37 4.97 12.94
CA TYR A 120 5.59 5.78 13.01
C TYR A 120 6.55 5.24 14.06
N ALA A 121 6.07 5.00 15.29
CA ALA A 121 6.88 4.43 16.35
C ALA A 121 7.51 3.08 15.94
N LYS A 122 6.70 2.20 15.34
CA LYS A 122 7.17 0.91 14.80
C LYS A 122 8.23 1.08 13.72
N VAL A 123 8.03 2.01 12.78
CA VAL A 123 8.98 2.31 11.71
C VAL A 123 10.31 2.81 12.28
N LYS A 124 10.29 3.75 13.24
CA LYS A 124 11.51 4.27 13.86
C LYS A 124 12.31 3.18 14.58
N GLU A 125 11.63 2.28 15.29
CA GLU A 125 12.26 1.15 15.97
C GLU A 125 12.96 0.21 14.97
N ASN A 126 12.26 -0.17 13.89
CA ASN A 126 12.83 -1.09 12.89
C ASN A 126 14.01 -0.45 12.15
N LEU A 127 13.92 0.84 11.80
CA LEU A 127 15.02 1.55 11.17
C LEU A 127 16.23 1.74 12.09
N LYS A 128 16.03 1.77 13.41
CA LYS A 128 17.14 1.78 14.38
C LYS A 128 17.84 0.42 14.41
N LYS A 129 17.08 -0.67 14.56
CA LYS A 129 17.62 -2.04 14.56
C LYS A 129 18.42 -2.35 13.30
N SER A 130 17.88 -2.04 12.11
CA SER A 130 18.58 -2.26 10.84
C SER A 130 19.83 -1.37 10.64
N ARG A 131 20.02 -0.31 11.44
CA ARG A 131 21.26 0.48 11.45
C ARG A 131 22.30 -0.11 12.40
N GLU A 132 21.86 -0.72 13.49
CA GLU A 132 22.73 -1.39 14.47
C GLU A 132 23.28 -2.71 13.91
N GLU A 133 22.46 -3.48 13.18
CA GLU A 133 22.88 -4.73 12.50
C GLU A 133 23.90 -4.53 11.37
N LYS A 134 24.07 -3.30 10.88
CA LYS A 134 24.99 -2.95 9.78
C LYS A 134 26.31 -2.36 10.25
N LYS A 135 26.50 -2.19 11.55
CA LYS A 135 27.74 -1.75 12.17
C LYS A 135 28.56 -2.95 12.61
#